data_AF-A0A495NVQ2-F1
#
_entry.id   AF-A0A495NVQ2-F1
#
_cell.length_a   1.000
_cell.length_b   1.000
_cell.length_c   1.000
_cell.angle_alpha   90.00
_cell.angle_beta   90.00
_cell.angle_gamma   90.00
#
_symmetry.space_group_name_H-M   'P 1'
#
loop_
_entity.id
_entity.type
_entity.pdbx_description
1 polymer ?
#
loop_
_entity_poly.entity_id
_entity_poly.type
_entity_poly.pdbx_seq_one_letter_code
_entity_poly.pdbx_strand_id
1 'polypeptide(L)' 'MVNIILAIAFIILGTVILIYYNGLKKEEKGGLTFKLIGAGIGFIIIGLGLIIRELL' A
#
# COMPACT_ATOMS: atom_id res chain seq x y z
N MET A 1 13.85 -6.92 -13.97
CA MET A 1 12.66 -7.81 -13.94
C MET A 1 12.18 -8.16 -12.54
N VAL A 2 13.04 -8.56 -11.59
CA VAL A 2 12.64 -8.88 -10.20
C VAL A 2 12.01 -7.67 -9.47
N ASN A 3 12.51 -6.46 -9.73
CA ASN A 3 12.00 -5.23 -9.12
C ASN A 3 10.56 -4.88 -9.56
N ILE A 4 10.16 -5.23 -10.79
CA ILE A 4 8.78 -5.05 -11.27
C ILE A 4 7.82 -5.98 -10.55
N ILE A 5 8.21 -7.25 -10.37
CA ILE A 5 7.38 -8.23 -9.65
C ILE A 5 7.21 -7.79 -8.20
N LEU A 6 8.30 -7.34 -7.56
CA LEU A 6 8.26 -6.81 -6.21
C LEU A 6 7.37 -5.56 -6.13
N ALA A 7 7.50 -4.63 -7.08
CA ALA A 7 6.68 -3.43 -7.13
C ALA A 7 5.17 -3.73 -7.22
N ILE A 8 4.80 -4.68 -8.08
CA ILE A 8 3.41 -5.13 -8.21
C ILE A 8 2.92 -5.71 -6.87
N ALA A 9 3.73 -6.52 -6.19
CA ALA A 9 3.40 -7.06 -4.87
C ALA A 9 3.19 -5.95 -3.82
N PHE A 10 4.03 -4.91 -3.82
CA PHE A 10 3.88 -3.75 -2.93
C PHE A 10 2.58 -2.96 -3.20
N ILE A 11 2.22 -2.75 -4.47
CA ILE A 11 0.97 -2.07 -4.85
C ILE A 11 -0.25 -2.90 -4.42
N ILE A 12 -0.22 -4.22 -4.66
CA ILE A 12 -1.30 -5.13 -4.24
C ILE A 12 -1.45 -5.11 -2.72
N LEU A 13 -0.35 -5.23 -1.97
CA LEU A 13 -0.38 -5.18 -0.49
C LEU A 13 -0.92 -3.84 0.02
N GLY A 14 -0.48 -2.72 -0.53
CA GLY A 14 -0.99 -1.39 -0.16
C GLY A 14 -2.49 -1.25 -0.43
N THR A 15 -2.97 -1.82 -1.54
CA THR A 15 -4.39 -1.83 -1.91
C THR A 15 -5.21 -2.72 -0.97
N VAL A 16 -4.72 -3.91 -0.64
CA VAL A 16 -5.37 -4.84 0.30
C VAL A 16 -5.48 -4.21 1.69
N ILE A 17 -4.45 -3.52 2.17
CA ILE A 17 -4.48 -2.81 3.44
C ILE A 17 -5.57 -1.73 3.45
N LEU A 18 -5.71 -0.97 2.34
CA LEU A 18 -6.75 0.05 2.21
C LEU A 18 -8.17 -0.55 2.16
N ILE A 19 -8.36 -1.67 1.46
CA ILE A 19 -9.65 -2.37 1.39
C ILE A 19 -10.03 -2.95 2.76
N TYR A 20 -9.08 -3.65 3.41
CA TYR A 20 -9.27 -4.21 4.76
C TYR A 20 -9.63 -3.11 5.75
N TYR A 21 -8.94 -1.98 5.68
CA TYR A 21 -9.27 -0.79 6.45
C TYR A 21 -10.69 -0.28 6.16
N ASN A 22 -11.12 -0.20 4.90
CA ASN A 22 -12.44 0.31 4.56
C ASN A 22 -13.57 -0.60 5.13
N GLY A 23 -13.29 -1.90 5.29
CA GLY A 23 -14.14 -2.84 6.03
C GLY A 23 -14.16 -2.58 7.54
N LEU A 24 -12.99 -2.35 8.14
CA LEU A 24 -12.80 -2.06 9.58
C LEU A 24 -13.32 -0.68 10.02
N LYS A 25 -13.39 0.28 9.11
CA LYS A 25 -13.86 1.66 9.36
C LYS A 25 -15.30 1.70 9.88
N LYS A 26 -16.05 0.59 9.75
CA LYS A 26 -17.37 0.39 10.36
C LYS A 26 -17.33 0.18 11.88
N GLU A 27 -16.20 -0.21 12.45
CA GLU A 27 -16.10 -0.62 13.86
C GLU A 27 -15.17 0.25 14.72
N GLU A 28 -14.10 0.84 14.17
CA GLU A 28 -13.15 1.66 14.98
C GLU A 28 -12.79 3.03 14.37
N LYS A 29 -12.91 4.08 15.19
CA LYS A 29 -12.41 5.45 14.89
C LYS A 29 -11.28 5.78 15.87
N GLY A 30 -10.01 5.58 15.48
CA GLY A 30 -8.87 5.82 16.37
C GLY A 30 -7.51 5.92 15.68
N GLY A 31 -6.40 6.05 16.43
CA GLY A 31 -5.05 6.25 15.87
C GLY A 31 -4.52 5.10 15.00
N LEU A 32 -5.07 3.90 15.15
CA LEU A 32 -4.77 2.74 14.28
C LEU A 32 -5.22 2.98 12.84
N THR A 33 -6.32 3.70 12.66
CA THR A 33 -6.90 4.11 11.37
C THR A 33 -5.91 4.92 10.53
N PHE A 34 -5.26 5.91 11.14
CA PHE A 34 -4.28 6.76 10.47
C PHE A 34 -3.01 5.98 10.09
N LYS A 35 -2.58 5.03 10.94
CA LYS A 35 -1.42 4.19 10.68
C LYS A 35 -1.65 3.23 9.51
N LEU A 36 -2.84 2.61 9.42
CA LEU A 36 -3.19 1.69 8.34
C LEU A 36 -3.34 2.40 6.99
N ILE A 37 -3.98 3.57 6.95
CA ILE A 37 -4.05 4.39 5.72
C ILE A 37 -2.63 4.82 5.30
N GLY A 38 -1.84 5.34 6.23
CA GLY A 38 -0.47 5.78 5.95
C GLY A 38 0.42 4.65 5.45
N ALA A 39 0.30 3.46 6.04
CA ALA A 39 0.99 2.26 5.56
C ALA A 39 0.54 1.88 4.14
N GLY A 40 -0.77 1.79 3.88
CA GLY A 40 -1.29 1.43 2.56
C GLY A 40 -0.82 2.38 1.45
N ILE A 41 -0.88 3.70 1.70
CA ILE A 41 -0.38 4.72 0.78
C ILE A 41 1.13 4.60 0.60
N GLY A 42 1.88 4.41 1.70
CA GLY A 42 3.34 4.24 1.65
C GLY A 42 3.77 3.03 0.81
N PHE A 43 3.08 1.90 0.96
CA PHE A 43 3.30 0.70 0.15
C PHE A 43 3.08 0.96 -1.35
N ILE A 44 2.04 1.71 -1.72
CA ILE A 44 1.76 2.09 -3.10
C ILE A 44 2.86 3.01 -3.66
N ILE A 45 3.30 4.01 -2.89
CA ILE A 45 4.37 4.94 -3.31
C ILE A 45 5.69 4.20 -3.51
N ILE A 46 6.07 3.29 -2.60
CA ILE A 46 7.28 2.47 -2.73
C ILE A 46 7.21 1.59 -3.98
N GLY A 47 6.06 0.95 -4.22
CA GLY A 47 5.83 0.17 -5.44
C GLY A 47 5.99 1.01 -6.71
N LEU A 48 5.39 2.20 -6.76
CA LEU A 48 5.55 3.12 -7.90
C LEU A 48 7.01 3.57 -8.07
N GLY A 49 7.72 3.87 -6.97
CA GLY A 49 9.14 4.23 -7.02
C GLY A 49 10.03 3.12 -7.56
N LEU A 50 9.74 1.86 -7.22
CA LEU A 50 10.44 0.69 -7.77
C LEU A 50 10.18 0.52 -9.27
N ILE A 51 8.97 0.82 -9.76
CA ILE A 51 8.65 0.80 -11.21
C ILE A 51 9.46 1.89 -11.93
N ILE A 52 9.41 3.13 -11.42
CA ILE A 52 10.12 4.26 -12.04
C ILE A 52 11.62 4.00 -12.09
N ARG A 53 12.21 3.48 -11.02
CA ARG A 53 13.65 3.16 -10.95
C ARG A 53 14.07 2.02 -11.87
N GLU A 54 13.18 1.10 -12.19
CA GLU A 54 13.49 0.03 -13.13
C GLU A 54 13.35 0.51 -14.59
N LEU A 55 12.47 1.50 -14.83
CA LEU A 55 12.17 2.00 -16.18
C LEU A 55 13.14 3.09 -16.67
N LEU A 56 13.83 3.77 -15.74
CA LEU A 56 14.68 4.94 -15.98
C LEU A 56 16.12 4.65 -15.57
#